data_AF-A0A7C1MHC6-F1
#
_entry.id   AF-A0A7C1MHC6-F1
#
_cell.length_a   1.000
_cell.length_b   1.000
_cell.length_c   1.000
_cell.angle_alpha   90.00
_cell.angle_beta   90.00
_cell.angle_gamma   90.00
#
_symmetry.space_group_name_H-M   'P 1'
#
loop_
_entity.id
_entity.type
_entity.pdbx_description
1 polymer ?
#
loop_
_entity_poly.entity_id
_entity_poly.type
_entity_poly.pdbx_seq_one_letter_code
_entity_poly.pdbx_strand_id
1 'polypeptide(L)'
;MPKSFFKKLPFVQGYKCVIILFFSLFFLSSFVYAANITTDLEDNRLYLGEVDEGEVLTGSFLVVNNGRLPVRISVEVLGCSCLDVISTKGKVEISPEDSRKIIFNFNASGFDGKVSKPLYIYTNEKGNSVIKIEISVDVAVKSETFIRRFLNFSSLTVLTAGLIDGINPCAFTVMVFFISFLTFAGYRKKDMVVVGGSFILATYITYILIGLGLFKAVRSLEFFTYFSRIFYFITAGFAFVLAAINIYDFWIYKKTKNTEKLLIKLPVSIKRRIQNTIRRELIKDKEENKSLFPLIIAGLSCGFIISIKELFCSGQLYLPTIAYILKVQQLKMRAILYLLLYNFMFIVPLIGVFVLTFFGFTSSGFEKIARTHLGGVKLATAFVFFGLGVVLLIFKG
;
A
#
# COMPACT_ATOMS: atom_id res chain seq x y z
N MET A 1 40.35 59.11 41.80
CA MET A 1 41.76 59.41 41.46
C MET A 1 42.62 59.18 42.71
N PRO A 2 43.93 58.83 42.64
CA PRO A 2 44.86 58.64 41.51
C PRO A 2 45.43 57.20 41.42
N LYS A 3 45.85 56.67 40.26
CA LYS A 3 47.17 56.74 39.57
C LYS A 3 48.40 56.44 40.44
N SER A 4 49.02 55.28 40.20
CA SER A 4 50.42 55.11 39.74
C SER A 4 51.07 53.87 40.37
N PHE A 5 51.42 52.86 39.55
CA PHE A 5 52.65 52.07 39.73
C PHE A 5 52.91 51.19 38.49
N PHE A 6 53.25 51.84 37.37
CA PHE A 6 53.95 51.16 36.29
C PHE A 6 55.44 51.29 36.58
N LYS A 7 56.15 50.18 36.83
CA LYS A 7 57.59 50.11 36.59
C LYS A 7 58.05 48.69 36.26
N LYS A 8 58.54 48.58 35.01
CA LYS A 8 59.59 47.69 34.50
C LYS A 8 59.27 46.19 34.38
N LEU A 9 59.20 45.70 33.14
CA LEU A 9 60.30 44.91 32.57
C LEU A 9 60.23 44.88 31.02
N PRO A 10 61.33 45.14 30.29
CA PRO A 10 61.37 45.20 28.83
C PRO A 10 61.89 43.88 28.26
N PHE A 11 61.04 42.97 27.81
CA PHE A 11 61.53 41.77 27.10
C PHE A 11 60.54 41.06 26.15
N VAL A 12 59.35 41.61 25.89
CA VAL A 12 58.30 40.89 25.14
C VAL A 12 57.75 41.71 23.97
N GLN A 13 58.60 42.46 23.27
CA GLN A 13 58.17 43.31 22.15
C GLN A 13 58.66 42.82 20.77
N GLY A 14 59.69 41.97 20.71
CA GLY A 14 60.15 41.35 19.46
C GLY A 14 59.26 40.20 18.96
N TYR A 15 58.77 39.35 19.87
CA TYR A 15 57.99 38.15 19.48
C TYR A 15 56.54 38.47 19.10
N LYS A 16 55.96 39.55 19.61
CA LYS A 16 54.58 39.94 19.26
C LYS A 16 54.48 40.46 17.83
N CYS A 17 55.46 41.22 17.32
CA CYS A 17 55.46 41.63 15.91
C CYS A 17 55.70 40.46 14.97
N VAL A 18 56.59 39.51 15.29
CA VAL A 18 56.82 38.33 14.45
C VAL A 18 55.61 37.40 14.44
N ILE A 19 54.97 37.15 15.59
CA ILE A 19 53.78 36.30 15.65
C ILE A 19 52.58 36.97 14.97
N ILE A 20 52.39 38.29 15.08
CA ILE A 20 51.32 39.00 14.38
C ILE A 20 51.58 39.06 12.86
N LEU A 21 52.83 39.23 12.42
CA LEU A 21 53.18 39.17 10.99
C LEU A 21 53.01 37.75 10.43
N PHE A 22 53.39 36.72 11.20
CA PHE A 22 53.19 35.32 10.80
C PHE A 22 51.71 34.96 10.79
N PHE A 23 50.91 35.43 11.76
CA PHE A 23 49.45 35.23 11.75
C PHE A 23 48.76 36.02 10.64
N SER A 24 49.21 37.22 10.30
CA SER A 24 48.64 37.99 9.18
C SER A 24 49.04 37.41 7.82
N LEU A 25 50.27 36.90 7.67
CA LEU A 25 50.71 36.21 6.45
C LEU A 25 50.05 34.83 6.30
N PHE A 26 49.72 34.13 7.40
CA PHE A 26 48.96 32.88 7.36
C PHE A 26 47.45 33.11 7.11
N PHE A 27 46.90 34.26 7.52
CA PHE A 27 45.52 34.63 7.19
C PHE A 27 45.34 35.14 5.76
N LEU A 28 46.40 35.62 5.12
CA LEU A 28 46.37 36.07 3.71
C LEU A 28 46.54 34.94 2.69
N SER A 29 46.96 33.72 3.09
CA SER A 29 47.08 32.57 2.18
C SER A 29 45.87 31.62 2.18
N SER A 30 44.83 31.87 2.98
CA SER A 30 43.65 30.99 3.04
C SER A 30 42.58 31.31 1.99
N PHE A 31 42.77 32.34 1.15
CA PHE A 31 41.85 32.68 0.05
C PHE A 31 42.21 31.95 -1.26
N VAL A 32 42.43 30.64 -1.20
CA VAL A 32 42.52 29.80 -2.40
C VAL A 32 42.07 28.38 -2.07
N TYR A 33 41.19 27.67 -2.77
CA TYR A 33 40.34 27.86 -3.95
C TYR A 33 39.24 26.82 -3.72
N ALA A 34 37.98 27.21 -3.61
CA ALA A 34 36.89 26.25 -3.80
C ALA A 34 36.35 26.46 -5.22
N ALA A 35 36.29 25.40 -6.02
CA ALA A 35 35.21 25.33 -7.00
C ALA A 35 33.91 25.50 -6.23
N ASN A 36 32.95 26.27 -6.73
CA ASN A 36 31.64 26.36 -6.10
C ASN A 36 30.63 26.13 -7.21
N ILE A 37 30.24 24.86 -7.40
CA ILE A 37 29.21 24.54 -8.37
C ILE A 37 27.86 25.06 -7.87
N THR A 38 27.17 25.81 -8.72
CA THR A 38 25.78 26.21 -8.51
C THR A 38 24.94 25.85 -9.74
N THR A 39 23.62 25.95 -9.61
CA THR A 39 22.70 25.92 -10.75
C THR A 39 22.08 27.28 -10.99
N ASP A 40 21.50 27.50 -12.18
CA ASP A 40 20.70 28.68 -12.51
C ASP A 40 19.30 28.69 -11.88
N LEU A 41 18.95 27.64 -11.14
CA LEU A 41 17.65 27.46 -10.48
C LEU A 41 17.60 28.12 -9.10
N GLU A 42 16.46 28.74 -8.79
CA GLU A 42 16.13 29.21 -7.45
C GLU A 42 15.86 28.02 -6.52
N ASP A 43 16.53 27.96 -5.37
CA ASP A 43 16.45 26.87 -4.38
C ASP A 43 16.63 25.45 -4.94
N ASN A 44 17.34 25.29 -6.08
CA ASN A 44 17.49 24.00 -6.77
C ASN A 44 16.15 23.38 -7.18
N ARG A 45 15.12 24.19 -7.45
CA ARG A 45 13.78 23.74 -7.86
C ARG A 45 13.49 24.11 -9.31
N LEU A 46 12.91 23.16 -10.04
CA LEU A 46 12.46 23.38 -11.42
C LEU A 46 11.03 22.92 -11.59
N TYR A 47 10.13 23.86 -11.89
CA TYR A 47 8.76 23.56 -12.28
C TYR A 47 8.66 23.52 -13.81
N LEU A 48 8.30 22.38 -14.37
CA LEU A 48 8.20 22.21 -15.84
C LEU A 48 6.86 22.65 -16.42
N GLY A 49 5.88 22.97 -15.58
CA GLY A 49 4.53 23.32 -16.01
C GLY A 49 3.54 22.16 -15.90
N GLU A 50 2.44 22.31 -16.65
CA GLU A 50 1.35 21.34 -16.74
C GLU A 50 1.52 20.47 -18.00
N VAL A 51 1.26 19.17 -17.87
CA VAL A 51 1.35 18.20 -18.97
C VAL A 51 0.22 17.18 -18.90
N ASP A 52 -0.22 16.69 -20.05
CA ASP A 52 -1.18 15.61 -20.10
C ASP A 52 -0.55 14.24 -19.73
N GLU A 53 -1.31 13.38 -19.03
CA GLU A 53 -0.86 12.01 -18.73
C GLU A 53 -0.49 11.26 -20.03
N GLY A 54 0.74 10.72 -20.07
CA GLY A 54 1.27 9.99 -21.22
C GLY A 54 2.18 10.79 -22.14
N GLU A 55 2.25 12.12 -21.99
CA GLU A 55 3.18 12.95 -22.76
C GLU A 55 4.57 13.02 -22.10
N VAL A 56 5.55 13.49 -22.87
CA VAL A 56 6.94 13.67 -22.43
C VAL A 56 7.29 15.14 -22.48
N LEU A 57 7.70 15.70 -21.34
CA LEU A 57 8.25 17.06 -21.26
C LEU A 57 9.77 17.02 -21.32
N THR A 58 10.37 17.96 -22.05
CA THR A 58 11.82 18.18 -21.99
C THR A 58 12.12 19.37 -21.09
N GLY A 59 12.87 19.12 -20.02
CA GLY A 59 13.37 20.13 -19.11
C GLY A 59 14.85 20.41 -19.32
N SER A 60 15.31 21.59 -18.93
CA SER A 60 16.74 21.89 -18.87
C SER A 60 17.08 22.92 -17.80
N PHE A 61 18.28 22.82 -17.26
CA PHE A 61 18.87 23.80 -16.35
C PHE A 61 20.38 23.90 -16.62
N LEU A 62 21.03 24.96 -16.14
CA LEU A 62 22.47 25.18 -16.25
C LEU A 62 23.16 24.81 -14.95
N VAL A 63 24.29 24.12 -15.07
CA VAL A 63 25.26 23.90 -13.99
C VAL A 63 26.45 24.80 -14.26
N VAL A 64 26.79 25.65 -13.30
CA VAL A 64 27.82 26.68 -13.43
C VAL A 64 28.98 26.38 -12.49
N ASN A 65 30.20 26.39 -13.00
CA ASN A 65 31.40 26.28 -12.18
C ASN A 65 31.91 27.68 -11.82
N ASN A 66 31.53 28.19 -10.64
CA ASN A 66 31.94 29.53 -10.18
C ASN A 66 33.32 29.56 -9.51
N GLY A 67 34.07 28.47 -9.52
CA GLY A 67 35.44 28.52 -9.02
C GLY A 67 36.47 28.27 -10.09
N ARG A 68 37.69 28.11 -9.61
CA ARG A 68 38.90 28.34 -10.41
C ARG A 68 39.61 27.06 -10.82
N LEU A 69 39.01 25.89 -10.53
CA LEU A 69 39.50 24.57 -10.92
C LEU A 69 38.43 23.84 -11.74
N PRO A 70 38.81 22.97 -12.67
CA PRO A 70 37.85 22.15 -13.40
C PRO A 70 37.15 21.16 -12.45
N VAL A 71 35.86 20.95 -12.66
CA VAL A 71 35.03 20.05 -11.84
C VAL A 71 34.41 18.98 -12.71
N ARG A 72 34.44 17.73 -12.23
CA ARG A 72 33.76 16.60 -12.87
C ARG A 72 32.43 16.36 -12.19
N ILE A 73 31.38 16.41 -12.99
CA ILE A 73 30.01 16.13 -12.58
C ILE A 73 29.50 14.82 -13.18
N SER A 74 28.61 14.13 -12.48
CA SER A 74 27.77 13.07 -13.04
C SER A 74 26.34 13.25 -12.57
N VAL A 75 25.40 13.17 -13.52
CA VAL A 75 23.97 13.30 -13.24
C VAL A 75 23.35 11.93 -13.15
N GLU A 76 22.67 11.65 -12.04
CA GLU A 76 22.01 10.36 -11.80
C GLU A 76 20.56 10.54 -11.36
N VAL A 77 19.71 9.63 -11.83
CA VAL A 77 18.31 9.51 -11.43
C VAL A 77 18.17 8.22 -10.62
N LEU A 78 17.72 8.33 -9.37
CA LEU A 78 17.53 7.18 -8.48
C LEU A 78 16.07 6.69 -8.56
N GLY A 79 15.86 5.41 -8.90
CA GLY A 79 14.54 4.75 -8.88
C GLY A 79 13.88 4.58 -10.26
N CYS A 80 12.56 4.33 -10.28
CA CYS A 80 11.82 4.07 -11.51
C CYS A 80 11.87 5.27 -12.49
N SER A 81 12.34 4.95 -13.70
CA SER A 81 12.80 5.77 -14.83
C SER A 81 11.75 6.70 -15.48
N CYS A 82 11.13 7.57 -14.70
CA CYS A 82 10.31 8.67 -15.24
C CYS A 82 11.14 9.85 -15.75
N LEU A 83 12.41 9.93 -15.36
CA LEU A 83 13.37 10.94 -15.81
C LEU A 83 14.49 10.28 -16.61
N ASP A 84 14.79 10.81 -17.80
CA ASP A 84 15.88 10.36 -18.67
C ASP A 84 16.80 11.53 -19.04
N VAL A 85 18.07 11.47 -18.65
CA VAL A 85 19.04 12.56 -18.87
C VAL A 85 19.75 12.35 -20.21
N ILE A 86 19.52 13.26 -21.15
CA ILE A 86 19.96 13.11 -22.55
C ILE A 86 21.30 13.80 -22.80
N SER A 87 21.53 14.95 -22.16
CA SER A 87 22.69 15.82 -22.40
C SER A 87 24.04 15.26 -21.93
N THR A 88 24.04 14.39 -20.92
CA THR A 88 25.27 13.99 -20.20
C THR A 88 25.18 12.52 -19.79
N LYS A 89 25.50 11.62 -20.71
CA LYS A 89 25.70 10.20 -20.38
C LYS A 89 27.10 10.01 -19.78
N GLY A 90 27.18 10.02 -18.45
CA GLY A 90 28.42 9.76 -17.70
C GLY A 90 29.05 10.99 -17.05
N LYS A 91 30.35 10.90 -16.74
CA LYS A 91 31.10 11.98 -16.08
C LYS A 91 31.53 13.04 -17.09
N VAL A 92 31.20 14.30 -16.82
CA VAL A 92 31.52 15.45 -17.67
C VAL A 92 32.32 16.47 -16.87
N GLU A 93 33.36 17.03 -17.49
CA GLU A 93 34.20 18.06 -16.89
C GLU A 93 33.70 19.45 -17.31
N ILE A 94 33.62 20.37 -16.35
CA ILE A 94 33.25 21.78 -16.56
C ILE A 94 34.46 22.64 -16.19
N SER A 95 34.93 23.42 -17.16
CA SER A 95 36.05 24.36 -16.98
C SER A 95 35.70 25.47 -15.97
N PRO A 96 36.69 26.14 -15.36
CA PRO A 96 36.48 27.33 -14.55
C PRO A 96 35.66 28.39 -15.29
N GLU A 97 34.70 29.02 -14.59
CA GLU A 97 33.82 30.08 -15.13
C GLU A 97 32.95 29.66 -16.33
N ASP A 98 32.92 28.36 -16.65
CA ASP A 98 32.11 27.79 -17.72
C ASP A 98 30.80 27.20 -17.16
N SER A 99 29.84 26.97 -18.06
CA SER A 99 28.54 26.40 -17.72
C SER A 99 28.18 25.23 -18.64
N ARG A 100 27.45 24.26 -18.09
CA ARG A 100 26.96 23.11 -18.85
C ARG A 100 25.45 23.03 -18.75
N LYS A 101 24.78 22.97 -19.90
CA LYS A 101 23.34 22.74 -19.97
C LYS A 101 23.02 21.27 -19.78
N ILE A 102 22.23 20.96 -18.76
CA ILE A 102 21.68 19.64 -18.50
C ILE A 102 20.28 19.59 -19.09
N ILE A 103 20.05 18.65 -20.00
CA ILE A 103 18.76 18.40 -20.67
C ILE A 103 18.28 17.00 -20.27
N PHE A 104 17.02 16.90 -19.90
CA PHE A 104 16.37 15.66 -19.50
C PHE A 104 14.92 15.61 -20.00
N ASN A 105 14.39 14.39 -20.15
CA ASN A 105 12.99 14.12 -20.45
C ASN A 105 12.27 13.64 -19.19
N PHE A 106 11.06 14.11 -18.96
CA PHE A 106 10.13 13.62 -17.95
C PHE A 106 8.96 12.93 -18.66
N ASN A 107 8.78 11.63 -18.41
CA ASN A 107 7.65 10.85 -18.92
C ASN A 107 6.49 10.88 -17.91
N ALA A 108 5.40 11.54 -18.27
CA ALA A 108 4.22 11.70 -17.42
C ALA A 108 3.31 10.46 -17.36
N SER A 109 3.65 9.38 -18.07
CA SER A 109 2.85 8.14 -18.10
C SER A 109 2.67 7.54 -16.70
N GLY A 110 1.42 7.27 -16.31
CA GLY A 110 1.10 6.62 -15.04
C GLY A 110 1.14 7.53 -13.80
N PHE A 111 1.28 8.84 -13.98
CA PHE A 111 1.18 9.83 -12.91
C PHE A 111 -0.14 10.59 -12.95
N ASP A 112 -0.58 11.09 -11.79
CA ASP A 112 -1.70 12.03 -11.66
C ASP A 112 -1.34 13.18 -10.71
N GLY A 113 -1.84 14.38 -11.02
CA GLY A 113 -1.69 15.57 -10.19
C GLY A 113 -0.24 16.02 -10.04
N LYS A 114 0.07 16.65 -8.89
CA LYS A 114 1.40 17.21 -8.63
C LYS A 114 2.42 16.12 -8.31
N VAL A 115 3.41 15.99 -9.18
CA VAL A 115 4.51 15.05 -9.04
C VAL A 115 5.80 15.81 -8.78
N SER A 116 6.55 15.39 -7.75
CA SER A 116 7.91 15.88 -7.47
C SER A 116 8.90 14.72 -7.50
N LYS A 117 9.99 14.89 -8.27
CA LYS A 117 11.05 13.89 -8.44
C LYS A 117 12.43 14.54 -8.28
N PRO A 118 13.32 13.93 -7.47
CA PRO A 118 14.67 14.43 -7.33
C PRO A 118 15.59 13.95 -8.45
N LEU A 119 16.47 14.84 -8.91
CA LEU A 119 17.62 14.54 -9.78
C LEU A 119 18.90 14.92 -9.03
N TYR A 120 19.88 14.02 -9.02
CA TYR A 120 21.11 14.20 -8.25
C TYR A 120 22.29 14.50 -9.16
N ILE A 121 23.09 15.49 -8.78
CA ILE A 121 24.34 15.85 -9.45
C ILE A 121 25.46 15.56 -8.48
N TYR A 122 26.28 14.56 -8.80
CA TYR A 122 27.48 14.24 -8.03
C TYR A 122 28.66 15.04 -8.55
N THR A 123 29.45 15.62 -7.65
CA THR A 123 30.65 16.37 -7.99
C THR A 123 31.86 15.77 -7.26
N ASN A 124 33.05 15.98 -7.81
CA ASN A 124 34.31 15.62 -7.14
C ASN A 124 34.83 16.71 -6.18
N GLU A 125 34.00 17.69 -5.83
CA GLU A 125 34.36 18.82 -4.98
C GLU A 125 34.31 18.44 -3.49
N LYS A 126 35.29 18.91 -2.70
CA LYS A 126 35.32 18.69 -1.24
C LYS A 126 34.33 19.66 -0.56
N GLY A 127 33.20 19.14 -0.08
CA GLY A 127 32.19 19.88 0.68
C GLY A 127 30.79 19.83 0.07
N ASN A 128 30.70 19.87 -1.26
CA ASN A 128 29.45 19.81 -2.03
C ASN A 128 29.44 18.63 -3.00
N SER A 129 29.60 17.41 -2.47
CA SER A 129 29.70 16.20 -3.30
C SER A 129 28.39 15.82 -4.00
N VAL A 130 27.24 16.33 -3.54
CA VAL A 130 25.91 16.05 -4.10
C VAL A 130 25.03 17.29 -4.08
N ILE A 131 24.49 17.66 -5.24
CA ILE A 131 23.46 18.69 -5.41
C ILE A 131 22.17 17.98 -5.79
N LYS A 132 21.07 18.25 -5.05
CA LYS A 132 19.75 17.67 -5.29
C LYS A 132 18.85 18.72 -5.95
N ILE A 133 18.39 18.43 -7.15
CA ILE A 133 17.44 19.24 -7.90
C ILE A 133 16.05 18.63 -7.75
N GLU A 134 15.07 19.43 -7.35
CA GLU A 134 13.67 19.01 -7.21
C GLU A 134 12.87 19.42 -8.45
N ILE A 135 12.51 18.43 -9.27
CA ILE A 135 11.75 18.62 -10.51
C ILE A 135 10.27 18.40 -10.19
N SER A 136 9.45 19.42 -10.43
CA SER A 136 8.00 19.40 -10.20
C SER A 136 7.22 19.55 -11.50
N VAL A 137 6.15 18.77 -11.65
CA VAL A 137 5.22 18.76 -12.79
C VAL A 137 3.80 18.65 -12.26
N ASP A 138 2.85 19.35 -12.89
CA ASP A 138 1.42 19.08 -12.70
C ASP A 138 0.91 18.20 -13.86
N VAL A 139 0.49 16.98 -13.55
CA VAL A 139 0.01 16.02 -14.55
C VAL A 139 -1.52 16.10 -14.63
N ALA A 140 -2.00 16.73 -15.69
CA ALA A 140 -3.41 16.77 -16.04
C ALA A 140 -3.83 15.42 -16.63
N VAL A 141 -4.71 14.70 -15.93
CA VAL A 141 -5.30 13.48 -16.48
C VAL A 141 -6.42 13.88 -17.44
N LYS A 142 -6.16 13.81 -18.75
CA LYS A 142 -7.23 13.88 -19.74
C LYS A 142 -8.21 12.73 -19.50
N SER A 143 -9.48 13.05 -19.33
CA SER A 143 -10.55 12.05 -19.15
C SER A 143 -10.55 11.01 -20.28
N GLU A 144 -10.10 11.39 -21.48
CA GLU A 144 -10.01 10.51 -22.65
C GLU A 144 -9.02 9.34 -22.53
N THR A 145 -7.84 9.50 -21.91
CA THR A 145 -6.87 8.39 -21.77
C THR A 145 -7.38 7.33 -20.80
N PHE A 146 -8.01 7.75 -19.69
CA PHE A 146 -8.69 6.84 -18.78
C PHE A 146 -9.87 6.13 -19.44
N ILE A 147 -10.66 6.86 -20.24
CA ILE A 147 -11.76 6.31 -21.04
C ILE A 147 -11.23 5.29 -22.06
N ARG A 148 -10.14 5.56 -22.79
CA ARG A 148 -9.55 4.59 -23.74
C ARG A 148 -9.04 3.34 -23.06
N ARG A 149 -8.37 3.45 -21.90
CA ARG A 149 -7.97 2.28 -21.09
C ARG A 149 -9.19 1.46 -20.64
N PHE A 150 -10.27 2.13 -20.23
CA PHE A 150 -11.51 1.46 -19.86
C PHE A 150 -12.24 0.81 -21.03
N LEU A 151 -12.26 1.47 -22.21
CA LEU A 151 -12.83 0.90 -23.43
C LEU A 151 -12.06 -0.35 -23.89
N ASN A 152 -10.74 -0.36 -23.65
CA ASN A 152 -9.86 -1.49 -23.89
C ASN A 152 -9.96 -2.59 -22.82
N PHE A 153 -10.63 -2.35 -21.68
CA PHE A 153 -10.91 -3.43 -20.75
C PHE A 153 -11.89 -4.42 -21.39
N SER A 154 -11.35 -5.60 -21.69
CA SER A 154 -12.14 -6.76 -22.06
C SER A 154 -13.07 -7.12 -20.91
N SER A 155 -14.28 -7.59 -21.25
CA SER A 155 -15.20 -8.21 -20.28
C SER A 155 -14.51 -9.34 -19.50
N LEU A 156 -13.51 -10.00 -20.11
CA LEU A 156 -12.69 -11.03 -19.48
C LEU A 156 -11.87 -10.51 -18.28
N THR A 157 -11.36 -9.27 -18.36
CA THR A 157 -10.61 -8.66 -17.25
C THR A 157 -11.52 -8.42 -16.06
N VAL A 158 -12.74 -7.94 -16.31
CA VAL A 158 -13.74 -7.70 -15.25
C VAL A 158 -14.19 -9.02 -14.60
N LEU A 159 -14.42 -10.05 -15.42
CA LEU A 159 -14.79 -11.39 -14.97
C LEU A 159 -13.72 -12.00 -14.07
N THR A 160 -12.46 -12.00 -14.52
CA THR A 160 -11.33 -12.57 -13.79
C THR A 160 -11.02 -11.79 -12.53
N ALA A 161 -11.07 -10.45 -12.58
CA ALA A 161 -10.89 -9.61 -11.41
C ALA A 161 -11.95 -9.89 -10.33
N GLY A 162 -13.22 -9.95 -10.71
CA GLY A 162 -14.31 -10.27 -9.77
C GLY A 162 -14.16 -11.66 -9.16
N LEU A 163 -13.80 -12.66 -9.97
CA LEU A 163 -13.60 -14.03 -9.48
C LEU A 163 -12.43 -14.14 -8.51
N ILE A 164 -11.30 -13.47 -8.80
CA ILE A 164 -10.11 -13.46 -7.94
C ILE A 164 -10.42 -12.77 -6.61
N ASP A 165 -11.10 -11.62 -6.64
CA ASP A 165 -11.51 -10.89 -5.43
C ASP A 165 -12.50 -11.69 -4.59
N GLY A 166 -13.39 -12.45 -5.25
CA GLY A 166 -14.33 -13.36 -4.58
C GLY A 166 -13.68 -14.49 -3.77
N ILE A 167 -12.39 -14.80 -4.01
CA ILE A 167 -11.60 -15.73 -3.18
C ILE A 167 -11.06 -14.99 -1.97
N ASN A 168 -11.98 -14.48 -1.14
CA ASN A 168 -11.63 -13.73 0.05
C ASN A 168 -11.57 -14.63 1.29
N PRO A 169 -10.40 -14.75 1.96
CA PRO A 169 -10.26 -15.58 3.15
C PRO A 169 -11.19 -15.13 4.30
N CYS A 170 -11.54 -13.85 4.38
CA CYS A 170 -12.44 -13.31 5.40
C CYS A 170 -13.89 -13.80 5.20
N ALA A 171 -14.43 -13.64 3.98
CA ALA A 171 -15.80 -14.03 3.67
C ALA A 171 -16.01 -15.55 3.78
N PHE A 172 -15.04 -16.33 3.29
CA PHE A 172 -15.09 -17.79 3.36
C PHE A 172 -15.10 -18.31 4.79
N THR A 173 -14.21 -17.77 5.65
CA THR A 173 -14.11 -18.20 7.05
C THR A 173 -15.42 -17.96 7.79
N VAL A 174 -16.01 -16.78 7.61
CA VAL A 174 -17.30 -16.44 8.24
C VAL A 174 -18.39 -17.37 7.73
N MET A 175 -18.48 -17.61 6.42
CA MET A 175 -19.51 -18.47 5.85
C MET A 175 -19.41 -19.91 6.35
N VAL A 176 -18.21 -20.49 6.34
CA VAL A 176 -17.98 -21.86 6.84
C VAL A 176 -18.29 -21.95 8.33
N PHE A 177 -17.87 -20.97 9.13
CA PHE A 177 -18.17 -20.93 10.56
C PHE A 177 -19.67 -20.83 10.81
N PHE A 178 -20.36 -19.99 10.04
CA PHE A 178 -21.78 -19.76 10.18
C PHE A 178 -22.61 -21.00 9.84
N ILE A 179 -22.30 -21.68 8.73
CA ILE A 179 -22.95 -22.95 8.38
C ILE A 179 -22.64 -24.03 9.41
N SER A 180 -21.38 -24.15 9.84
CA SER A 180 -20.96 -25.13 10.86
C SER A 180 -21.69 -24.93 12.18
N PHE A 181 -21.89 -23.68 12.58
CA PHE A 181 -22.65 -23.32 13.77
C PHE A 181 -24.12 -23.72 13.63
N LEU A 182 -24.77 -23.42 12.49
CA LEU A 182 -26.17 -23.78 12.24
C LEU A 182 -26.39 -25.29 12.21
N THR A 183 -25.46 -26.06 11.61
CA THR A 183 -25.48 -27.53 11.64
C THR A 183 -25.38 -28.03 13.08
N PHE A 184 -24.46 -27.49 13.87
CA PHE A 184 -24.27 -27.89 15.27
C PHE A 184 -25.46 -27.52 16.16
N ALA A 185 -26.08 -26.36 15.93
CA ALA A 185 -27.27 -25.91 16.63
C ALA A 185 -28.54 -26.69 16.25
N GLY A 186 -28.45 -27.61 15.28
CA GLY A 186 -29.54 -28.51 14.90
C GLY A 186 -30.60 -27.86 14.01
N TYR A 187 -30.27 -26.77 13.31
CA TYR A 187 -31.18 -26.16 12.34
C TYR A 187 -31.42 -27.10 11.16
N ARG A 188 -32.64 -27.05 10.59
CA ARG A 188 -33.00 -27.87 9.43
C ARG A 188 -32.27 -27.35 8.20
N LYS A 189 -31.96 -28.22 7.25
CA LYS A 189 -31.31 -27.86 5.98
C LYS A 189 -32.00 -26.69 5.26
N LYS A 190 -33.33 -26.63 5.26
CA LYS A 190 -34.09 -25.51 4.67
C LYS A 190 -33.82 -24.16 5.35
N ASP A 191 -33.70 -24.15 6.68
CA ASP A 191 -33.44 -22.93 7.45
C ASP A 191 -32.00 -22.45 7.18
N MET A 192 -31.07 -23.38 6.98
CA MET A 192 -29.69 -23.07 6.59
C MET A 192 -29.57 -22.46 5.20
N VAL A 193 -30.40 -22.89 4.24
CA VAL A 193 -30.46 -22.30 2.89
C VAL A 193 -30.97 -20.87 2.93
N VAL A 194 -32.01 -20.60 3.73
CA VAL A 194 -32.54 -19.24 3.90
C VAL A 194 -31.47 -18.32 4.50
N VAL A 195 -30.79 -18.78 5.54
CA VAL A 195 -29.75 -17.99 6.22
C VAL A 195 -28.55 -17.76 5.30
N GLY A 196 -28.00 -18.81 4.69
CA GLY A 196 -26.87 -18.69 3.76
C GLY A 196 -27.20 -17.86 2.53
N GLY A 197 -28.39 -18.02 1.97
CA GLY A 197 -28.89 -17.20 0.87
C GLY A 197 -29.03 -15.73 1.26
N SER A 198 -29.57 -15.43 2.46
CA SER A 198 -29.68 -14.05 2.96
C SER A 198 -28.31 -13.39 3.17
N PHE A 199 -27.31 -14.14 3.64
CA PHE A 199 -25.94 -13.66 3.79
C PHE A 199 -25.30 -13.30 2.43
N ILE A 200 -25.43 -14.20 1.45
CA ILE A 200 -24.92 -13.98 0.09
C ILE A 200 -25.62 -12.78 -0.56
N LEU A 201 -26.94 -12.69 -0.42
CA LEU A 201 -27.73 -11.58 -0.96
C LEU A 201 -27.36 -10.24 -0.33
N ALA A 202 -27.21 -10.18 1.00
CA ALA A 202 -26.73 -8.97 1.68
C ALA A 202 -25.35 -8.56 1.17
N THR A 203 -24.45 -9.53 0.97
CA THR A 203 -23.12 -9.27 0.43
C THR A 203 -23.20 -8.64 -0.96
N TYR A 204 -24.00 -9.21 -1.86
CA TYR A 204 -24.24 -8.69 -3.22
C TYR A 204 -24.76 -7.25 -3.22
N ILE A 205 -25.83 -7.01 -2.47
CA ILE A 205 -26.50 -5.71 -2.42
C ILE A 205 -25.56 -4.67 -1.82
N THR A 206 -24.86 -5.00 -0.74
CA THR A 206 -23.94 -4.07 -0.06
C THR A 206 -22.83 -3.63 -0.99
N TYR A 207 -22.24 -4.56 -1.74
CA TYR A 207 -21.18 -4.23 -2.70
C TYR A 207 -21.66 -3.39 -3.90
N ILE A 208 -22.87 -3.66 -4.41
CA ILE A 208 -23.49 -2.81 -5.44
C ILE A 208 -23.72 -1.40 -4.89
N LEU A 209 -24.27 -1.27 -3.68
CA LEU A 209 -24.51 0.03 -3.04
C LEU A 209 -23.20 0.79 -2.80
N ILE A 210 -22.14 0.09 -2.38
CA ILE A 210 -20.81 0.67 -2.25
C ILE A 210 -20.31 1.21 -3.59
N GLY A 211 -20.41 0.41 -4.66
CA GLY A 211 -19.97 0.79 -6.01
C GLY A 211 -20.78 1.90 -6.68
N LEU A 212 -22.08 2.01 -6.37
CA LEU A 212 -22.97 3.03 -6.95
C LEU A 212 -22.83 4.41 -6.31
N GLY A 213 -22.17 4.55 -5.16
CA GLY A 213 -21.92 5.89 -4.62
C GLY A 213 -21.74 5.99 -3.12
N LEU A 214 -21.95 4.93 -2.32
CA LEU A 214 -21.65 4.99 -0.89
C LEU A 214 -20.15 5.27 -0.65
N PHE A 215 -19.29 4.85 -1.57
CA PHE A 215 -17.85 5.11 -1.52
C PHE A 215 -17.50 6.61 -1.52
N LYS A 216 -18.29 7.48 -2.17
CA LYS A 216 -18.06 8.94 -2.15
C LYS A 216 -18.33 9.53 -0.76
N ALA A 217 -19.35 9.05 -0.06
CA ALA A 217 -19.66 9.48 1.31
C ALA A 217 -18.58 8.99 2.30
N VAL A 218 -18.09 7.76 2.12
CA VAL A 218 -17.07 7.15 2.99
C VAL A 218 -15.68 7.79 2.78
N ARG A 219 -15.29 8.12 1.54
CA ARG A 219 -13.99 8.73 1.21
C ARG A 219 -13.93 10.25 1.44
N SER A 220 -15.09 10.93 1.53
CA SER A 220 -15.15 12.36 1.85
C SER A 220 -14.78 12.69 3.30
N LEU A 221 -14.59 11.68 4.15
CA LEU A 221 -14.11 11.86 5.50
C LEU A 221 -12.58 11.96 5.46
N GLU A 222 -12.01 13.08 5.88
CA GLU A 222 -10.54 13.28 5.96
C GLU A 222 -9.85 12.24 6.86
N PHE A 223 -10.59 11.62 7.77
CA PHE A 223 -10.12 10.48 8.59
C PHE A 223 -9.90 9.19 7.80
N PHE A 224 -10.49 9.04 6.61
CA PHE A 224 -10.49 7.77 5.87
C PHE A 224 -9.10 7.37 5.38
N THR A 225 -8.29 8.32 4.90
CA THR A 225 -6.91 8.07 4.45
C THR A 225 -5.99 7.68 5.60
N TYR A 226 -6.10 8.37 6.75
CA TYR A 226 -5.35 8.02 7.95
C TYR A 226 -5.79 6.67 8.54
N PHE A 227 -7.11 6.44 8.65
CA PHE A 227 -7.67 5.21 9.18
C PHE A 227 -7.36 4.00 8.29
N SER A 228 -7.49 4.15 6.97
CA SER A 228 -7.11 3.12 5.98
C SER A 228 -5.65 2.73 6.13
N ARG A 229 -4.74 3.71 6.23
CA ARG A 229 -3.31 3.47 6.42
C ARG A 229 -3.02 2.73 7.73
N ILE A 230 -3.67 3.09 8.84
CA ILE A 230 -3.54 2.39 10.13
C ILE A 230 -4.07 0.95 10.01
N PHE A 231 -5.27 0.77 9.45
CA PHE A 231 -5.89 -0.54 9.27
C PHE A 231 -5.03 -1.47 8.40
N TYR A 232 -4.37 -0.90 7.40
CA TYR A 232 -3.45 -1.61 6.52
C TYR A 232 -2.21 -2.11 7.25
N PHE A 233 -1.58 -1.27 8.08
CA PHE A 233 -0.46 -1.69 8.94
C PHE A 233 -0.88 -2.72 9.99
N ILE A 234 -2.08 -2.58 10.57
CA ILE A 234 -2.64 -3.55 11.50
C ILE A 234 -2.85 -4.90 10.80
N THR A 235 -3.43 -4.90 9.59
CA THR A 235 -3.71 -6.11 8.82
C THR A 235 -2.41 -6.79 8.36
N ALA A 236 -1.43 -6.01 7.90
CA ALA A 236 -0.10 -6.53 7.55
C ALA A 236 0.60 -7.14 8.78
N GLY A 237 0.59 -6.43 9.93
CA GLY A 237 1.13 -6.94 11.19
C GLY A 237 0.43 -8.23 11.63
N PHE A 238 -0.90 -8.29 11.55
CA PHE A 238 -1.68 -9.48 11.85
C PHE A 238 -1.33 -10.65 10.91
N ALA A 239 -1.15 -10.38 9.61
CA ALA A 239 -0.71 -11.38 8.65
C ALA A 239 0.68 -11.94 8.99
N PHE A 240 1.65 -11.11 9.38
CA PHE A 240 2.96 -11.57 9.82
C PHE A 240 2.90 -12.39 11.11
N VAL A 241 2.07 -11.99 12.07
CA VAL A 241 1.84 -12.77 13.30
C VAL A 241 1.26 -14.14 12.95
N LEU A 242 0.24 -14.20 12.08
CA LEU A 242 -0.33 -15.47 11.61
C LEU A 242 0.71 -16.31 10.86
N ALA A 243 1.55 -15.70 10.02
CA ALA A 243 2.63 -16.41 9.33
C ALA A 243 3.63 -17.02 10.34
N ALA A 244 4.09 -16.23 11.31
CA ALA A 244 5.01 -16.67 12.36
C ALA A 244 4.42 -17.83 13.19
N ILE A 245 3.15 -17.74 13.58
CA ILE A 245 2.46 -18.81 14.31
C ILE A 245 2.37 -20.08 13.45
N ASN A 246 2.06 -19.96 12.15
CA ASN A 246 2.01 -21.14 11.26
C ASN A 246 3.39 -21.78 11.04
N ILE A 247 4.47 -20.99 10.98
CA ILE A 247 5.86 -21.48 10.92
C ILE A 247 6.25 -22.19 12.22
N TYR A 248 5.90 -21.61 13.37
CA TYR A 248 6.13 -22.20 14.67
C TYR A 248 5.38 -23.54 14.83
N ASP A 249 4.10 -23.57 14.44
CA ASP A 249 3.27 -24.77 14.42
C ASP A 249 3.88 -25.85 13.50
N PHE A 250 4.40 -25.47 12.33
CA PHE A 250 5.11 -26.39 11.42
C PHE A 250 6.36 -26.97 12.08
N TRP A 251 7.18 -26.14 12.73
CA TRP A 251 8.43 -26.56 13.35
C TRP A 251 8.19 -27.51 14.53
N ILE A 252 7.20 -27.21 15.38
CA ILE A 252 6.77 -28.10 16.48
C ILE A 252 6.21 -29.40 15.93
N TYR A 253 5.37 -29.36 14.89
CA TYR A 253 4.80 -30.55 14.29
C TYR A 253 5.88 -31.46 13.69
N LYS A 254 6.88 -30.88 13.00
CA LYS A 254 8.03 -31.62 12.44
C LYS A 254 8.89 -32.26 13.54
N LYS A 255 9.07 -31.58 14.67
CA LYS A 255 9.92 -32.05 15.78
C LYS A 255 9.22 -33.03 16.73
N THR A 256 7.91 -32.88 16.93
CA THR A 256 7.18 -33.60 17.98
C THR A 256 6.17 -34.63 17.45
N LYS A 257 5.76 -34.52 16.16
CA LYS A 257 4.62 -35.25 15.53
C LYS A 257 3.29 -35.21 16.31
N ASN A 258 3.24 -34.46 17.40
CA ASN A 258 2.14 -34.45 18.33
C ASN A 258 1.29 -33.20 18.06
N THR A 259 0.02 -33.39 17.72
CA THR A 259 -0.87 -32.29 17.34
C THR A 259 -1.30 -31.46 18.55
N GLU A 260 -1.15 -31.93 19.79
CA GLU A 260 -1.64 -31.29 21.02
C GLU A 260 -0.98 -29.95 21.38
N LYS A 261 0.25 -29.69 20.92
CA LYS A 261 1.01 -28.47 21.22
C LYS A 261 0.87 -27.33 20.20
N LEU A 262 -0.04 -27.46 19.22
CA LEU A 262 -0.26 -26.44 18.19
C LEU A 262 -1.03 -25.24 18.76
N LEU A 263 -0.54 -24.03 18.51
CA LEU A 263 -1.12 -22.77 19.01
C LEU A 263 -2.43 -22.44 18.29
N ILE A 264 -2.55 -22.76 17.00
CA ILE A 264 -3.82 -22.65 16.26
C ILE A 264 -4.57 -23.97 16.39
N LYS A 265 -5.07 -24.24 17.59
CA LYS A 265 -6.22 -25.12 17.79
C LYS A 265 -7.37 -24.26 18.24
N LEU A 266 -8.53 -24.48 17.65
CA LEU A 266 -9.78 -24.04 18.26
C LEU A 266 -9.94 -24.87 19.55
N PRO A 267 -9.76 -24.29 20.75
CA PRO A 267 -9.79 -25.09 21.97
C PRO A 267 -11.22 -25.64 22.14
N VAL A 268 -11.32 -26.96 22.21
CA VAL A 268 -12.59 -27.70 22.37
C VAL A 268 -13.38 -27.18 23.57
N SER A 269 -12.70 -26.64 24.58
CA SER A 269 -13.26 -26.07 25.81
C SER A 269 -13.95 -24.71 25.61
N ILE A 270 -13.49 -23.86 24.67
CA ILE A 270 -14.19 -22.59 24.32
C ILE A 270 -15.37 -22.90 23.39
N LYS A 271 -15.20 -23.86 22.47
CA LYS A 271 -16.30 -24.45 21.70
C LYS A 271 -17.40 -24.89 22.66
N ARG A 272 -17.08 -25.74 23.66
CA ARG A 272 -18.05 -26.24 24.66
C ARG A 272 -18.68 -25.19 25.56
N ARG A 273 -17.95 -24.14 25.96
CA ARG A 273 -18.51 -23.08 26.82
C ARG A 273 -19.50 -22.16 26.09
N ILE A 274 -19.21 -21.76 24.86
CA ILE A 274 -20.19 -21.06 24.00
C ILE A 274 -21.38 -21.98 23.69
N GLN A 275 -21.10 -23.27 23.47
CA GLN A 275 -22.11 -24.30 23.16
C GLN A 275 -23.07 -24.62 24.32
N ASN A 276 -22.68 -24.48 25.58
CA ASN A 276 -23.54 -24.83 26.73
C ASN A 276 -24.44 -23.69 27.22
N THR A 277 -24.05 -22.43 26.98
CA THR A 277 -24.91 -21.28 27.28
C THR A 277 -26.03 -21.17 26.23
N ILE A 278 -25.69 -21.31 24.95
CA ILE A 278 -26.64 -21.18 23.84
C ILE A 278 -27.62 -22.37 23.76
N ARG A 279 -27.17 -23.58 24.14
CA ARG A 279 -28.02 -24.79 24.13
C ARG A 279 -29.17 -24.72 25.15
N ARG A 280 -29.05 -23.91 26.22
CA ARG A 280 -30.12 -23.74 27.21
C ARG A 280 -31.17 -22.71 26.81
N GLU A 281 -30.82 -21.71 26.01
CA GLU A 281 -31.78 -20.69 25.53
C GLU A 281 -32.45 -21.08 24.20
N LEU A 282 -31.77 -21.77 23.26
CA LEU A 282 -32.37 -22.08 21.94
C LEU A 282 -33.16 -23.41 21.87
N ILE A 283 -32.93 -24.37 22.78
CA ILE A 283 -33.61 -25.68 22.77
C ILE A 283 -35.00 -25.64 23.44
N LYS A 284 -35.32 -24.61 24.22
CA LYS A 284 -36.66 -24.47 24.82
C LYS A 284 -37.77 -24.12 23.80
N ASP A 285 -37.42 -23.54 22.65
CA ASP A 285 -38.37 -23.14 21.59
C ASP A 285 -38.48 -24.19 20.47
N LYS A 286 -38.72 -25.46 20.82
CA LYS A 286 -38.72 -26.55 19.82
C LYS A 286 -40.08 -26.83 19.16
N GLU A 287 -41.15 -26.15 19.54
CA GLU A 287 -42.50 -26.54 19.09
C GLU A 287 -43.41 -25.45 18.50
N GLU A 288 -43.11 -24.16 18.61
CA GLU A 288 -43.92 -23.13 17.93
C GLU A 288 -43.17 -22.48 16.78
N ASN A 289 -43.87 -22.31 15.65
CA ASN A 289 -43.52 -21.54 14.45
C ASN A 289 -42.41 -20.48 14.67
N LYS A 290 -41.13 -20.91 14.63
CA LYS A 290 -40.03 -19.94 14.57
C LYS A 290 -40.17 -19.19 13.25
N SER A 291 -40.56 -17.92 13.36
CA SER A 291 -40.55 -17.00 12.23
C SER A 291 -39.16 -17.07 11.58
N LEU A 292 -39.11 -17.21 10.25
CA LEU A 292 -37.83 -17.21 9.51
C LEU A 292 -37.12 -15.84 9.62
N PHE A 293 -37.82 -14.84 10.13
CA PHE A 293 -37.43 -13.45 10.18
C PHE A 293 -36.16 -13.17 11.00
N PRO A 294 -35.95 -13.67 12.23
CA PRO A 294 -34.74 -13.42 13.00
C PRO A 294 -33.52 -14.08 12.36
N LEU A 295 -33.72 -15.22 11.69
CA LEU A 295 -32.67 -15.94 10.97
C LEU A 295 -32.22 -15.15 9.73
N ILE A 296 -33.18 -14.61 8.97
CA ILE A 296 -32.90 -13.75 7.82
C ILE A 296 -32.18 -12.48 8.28
N ILE A 297 -32.62 -11.84 9.38
CA ILE A 297 -31.95 -10.67 9.93
C ILE A 297 -30.51 -10.99 10.31
N ALA A 298 -30.26 -12.13 10.98
CA ALA A 298 -28.91 -12.53 11.36
C ALA A 298 -28.00 -12.75 10.14
N GLY A 299 -28.50 -13.40 9.08
CA GLY A 299 -27.76 -13.57 7.83
C GLY A 299 -27.50 -12.25 7.11
N LEU A 300 -28.51 -11.39 6.98
CA LEU A 300 -28.40 -10.08 6.36
C LEU A 300 -27.38 -9.17 7.08
N SER A 301 -27.50 -9.07 8.41
CA SER A 301 -26.61 -8.23 9.22
C SER A 301 -25.17 -8.75 9.22
N CYS A 302 -24.98 -10.08 9.28
CA CYS A 302 -23.65 -10.66 9.15
C CYS A 302 -23.03 -10.38 7.77
N GLY A 303 -23.80 -10.55 6.69
CA GLY A 303 -23.38 -10.27 5.31
C GLY A 303 -23.04 -8.79 5.06
N PHE A 304 -23.81 -7.87 5.64
CA PHE A 304 -23.53 -6.44 5.58
C PHE A 304 -22.23 -6.07 6.33
N ILE A 305 -22.06 -6.55 7.57
CA ILE A 305 -20.88 -6.25 8.39
C ILE A 305 -19.61 -6.78 7.74
N ILE A 306 -19.63 -8.01 7.21
CA ILE A 306 -18.45 -8.58 6.56
C ILE A 306 -18.10 -7.82 5.27
N SER A 307 -19.09 -7.42 4.48
CA SER A 307 -18.86 -6.64 3.25
C SER A 307 -18.19 -5.30 3.54
N ILE A 308 -18.60 -4.63 4.62
CA ILE A 308 -17.93 -3.40 5.08
C ILE A 308 -16.49 -3.68 5.49
N LYS A 309 -16.24 -4.76 6.24
CA LYS A 309 -14.87 -5.14 6.64
C LYS A 309 -13.99 -5.43 5.43
N GLU A 310 -14.57 -6.06 4.42
CA GLU A 310 -13.90 -6.47 3.21
C GLU A 310 -13.53 -5.29 2.30
N LEU A 311 -14.36 -4.24 2.26
CA LEU A 311 -14.05 -2.97 1.61
C LEU A 311 -12.69 -2.40 2.05
N PHE A 312 -12.28 -2.59 3.30
CA PHE A 312 -10.98 -2.14 3.81
C PHE A 312 -9.81 -3.02 3.37
N CYS A 313 -10.07 -4.29 3.02
CA CYS A 313 -9.05 -5.27 2.67
C CYS A 313 -8.80 -5.35 1.15
N SER A 314 -9.85 -5.29 0.33
CA SER A 314 -9.77 -5.49 -1.13
C SER A 314 -10.44 -4.39 -1.96
N GLY A 315 -11.32 -3.57 -1.36
CA GLY A 315 -12.14 -2.60 -2.10
C GLY A 315 -11.43 -1.36 -2.64
N GLN A 316 -10.11 -1.22 -2.47
CA GLN A 316 -9.37 -0.01 -2.85
C GLN A 316 -8.94 0.03 -4.32
N LEU A 317 -8.87 -1.10 -5.02
CA LEU A 317 -8.31 -1.16 -6.37
C LEU A 317 -9.35 -0.91 -7.49
N TYR A 318 -10.58 -1.39 -7.32
CA TYR A 318 -11.56 -1.43 -8.43
C TYR A 318 -12.72 -0.42 -8.29
N LEU A 319 -13.20 -0.20 -7.06
CA LEU A 319 -14.33 0.70 -6.79
C LEU A 319 -14.07 2.17 -7.17
N PRO A 320 -12.87 2.76 -6.94
CA PRO A 320 -12.59 4.14 -7.37
C PRO A 320 -12.69 4.31 -8.90
N THR A 321 -12.25 3.31 -9.66
CA THR A 321 -12.25 3.28 -11.13
C THR A 321 -13.68 3.32 -11.68
N ILE A 322 -14.57 2.46 -11.18
CA ILE A 322 -15.99 2.48 -11.60
C ILE A 322 -16.66 3.77 -11.16
N ALA A 323 -16.46 4.20 -9.90
CA ALA A 323 -17.10 5.39 -9.36
C ALA A 323 -16.74 6.66 -10.15
N TYR A 324 -15.52 6.73 -10.70
CA TYR A 324 -15.11 7.79 -11.60
C TYR A 324 -15.86 7.73 -12.95
N ILE A 325 -15.94 6.56 -13.56
CA ILE A 325 -16.55 6.38 -14.90
C ILE A 325 -18.08 6.58 -14.87
N LEU A 326 -18.73 6.29 -13.74
CA LEU A 326 -20.16 6.56 -13.55
C LEU A 326 -20.51 8.07 -13.68
N LYS A 327 -19.53 8.97 -13.58
CA LYS A 327 -19.71 10.40 -13.81
C LYS A 327 -19.73 10.79 -15.29
N VAL A 328 -19.22 9.93 -16.17
CA VAL A 328 -19.16 10.18 -17.62
C VAL A 328 -20.45 9.69 -18.27
N GLN A 329 -21.28 10.63 -18.76
CA GLN A 329 -22.64 10.34 -19.22
C GLN A 329 -22.71 9.30 -20.34
N GLN A 330 -21.71 9.25 -21.24
CA GLN A 330 -21.68 8.30 -22.36
C GLN A 330 -21.33 6.85 -21.96
N LEU A 331 -20.61 6.64 -20.84
CA LEU A 331 -20.13 5.30 -20.42
C LEU A 331 -20.88 4.71 -19.23
N LYS A 332 -21.80 5.48 -18.64
CA LYS A 332 -22.53 5.13 -17.43
C LYS A 332 -23.20 3.75 -17.51
N MET A 333 -23.86 3.43 -18.62
CA MET A 333 -24.53 2.13 -18.77
C MET A 333 -23.54 0.96 -18.77
N ARG A 334 -22.42 1.11 -19.50
CA ARG A 334 -21.36 0.09 -19.55
C ARG A 334 -20.69 -0.10 -18.19
N ALA A 335 -20.46 0.99 -17.46
CA ALA A 335 -19.91 0.95 -16.10
C ALA A 335 -20.85 0.25 -15.11
N ILE A 336 -22.17 0.50 -15.18
CA ILE A 336 -23.16 -0.22 -14.35
C ILE A 336 -23.17 -1.71 -14.69
N LEU A 337 -23.14 -2.08 -15.97
CA LEU A 337 -23.09 -3.48 -16.38
C LEU A 337 -21.82 -4.18 -15.90
N TYR A 338 -20.65 -3.54 -16.02
CA TYR A 338 -19.39 -4.08 -15.49
C TYR A 338 -19.38 -4.17 -13.96
N LEU A 339 -20.01 -3.22 -13.26
CA LEU A 339 -20.20 -3.30 -11.81
C LEU A 339 -21.04 -4.52 -11.43
N LEU A 340 -22.17 -4.74 -12.10
CA LEU A 340 -23.03 -5.89 -11.84
C LEU A 340 -22.31 -7.21 -12.16
N LEU A 341 -21.62 -7.27 -13.31
CA LEU A 341 -20.87 -8.46 -13.74
C LEU A 341 -19.74 -8.80 -12.76
N TYR A 342 -19.00 -7.79 -12.31
CA TYR A 342 -17.96 -7.96 -11.30
C TYR A 342 -18.53 -8.52 -10.00
N ASN A 343 -19.57 -7.88 -9.45
CA ASN A 343 -20.18 -8.29 -8.19
C ASN A 343 -20.82 -9.69 -8.28
N PHE A 344 -21.33 -10.05 -9.46
CA PHE A 344 -21.82 -11.40 -9.70
C PHE A 344 -20.68 -12.41 -9.61
N MET A 345 -19.56 -12.18 -10.31
CA MET A 345 -18.41 -13.08 -10.27
C MET A 345 -17.73 -13.12 -8.89
N PHE A 346 -17.74 -12.00 -8.16
CA PHE A 346 -17.27 -11.93 -6.78
C PHE A 346 -18.02 -12.90 -5.84
N ILE A 347 -19.30 -13.13 -6.08
CA ILE A 347 -20.12 -14.03 -5.24
C ILE A 347 -20.04 -15.49 -5.65
N VAL A 348 -19.65 -15.79 -6.90
CA VAL A 348 -19.58 -17.17 -7.40
C VAL A 348 -18.73 -18.08 -6.49
N PRO A 349 -17.51 -17.71 -6.07
CA PRO A 349 -16.72 -18.52 -5.16
C PRO A 349 -17.41 -18.74 -3.80
N LEU A 350 -18.08 -17.72 -3.27
CA LEU A 350 -18.81 -17.78 -2.00
C LEU A 350 -20.03 -18.72 -2.09
N ILE A 351 -20.78 -18.68 -3.19
CA ILE A 351 -21.85 -19.65 -3.48
C ILE A 351 -21.25 -21.07 -3.55
N GLY A 352 -20.11 -21.23 -4.23
CA GLY A 352 -19.41 -22.52 -4.30
C GLY A 352 -19.10 -23.09 -2.91
N VAL A 353 -18.50 -22.28 -2.04
CA VAL A 353 -18.21 -22.67 -0.64
C VAL A 353 -19.48 -23.00 0.14
N PHE A 354 -20.54 -22.20 -0.02
CA PHE A 354 -21.84 -22.44 0.60
C PHE A 354 -22.41 -23.80 0.20
N VAL A 355 -22.47 -24.07 -1.11
CA VAL A 355 -23.00 -25.32 -1.69
C VAL A 355 -22.18 -26.52 -1.24
N LEU A 356 -20.85 -26.45 -1.29
CA LEU A 356 -19.96 -27.51 -0.83
C LEU A 356 -20.20 -27.83 0.65
N THR A 357 -20.24 -26.82 1.50
CA THR A 357 -20.47 -27.00 2.95
C THR A 357 -21.88 -27.55 3.21
N PHE A 358 -22.88 -27.11 2.45
CA PHE A 358 -24.27 -27.56 2.57
C PHE A 358 -24.46 -29.04 2.20
N PHE A 359 -23.79 -29.53 1.16
CA PHE A 359 -23.81 -30.94 0.77
C PHE A 359 -22.98 -31.85 1.69
N GLY A 360 -22.39 -31.30 2.75
CA GLY A 360 -21.70 -32.10 3.74
C GLY A 360 -20.24 -32.39 3.39
N PHE A 361 -19.60 -31.54 2.58
CA PHE A 361 -18.12 -31.44 2.59
C PHE A 361 -17.58 -30.89 3.92
N THR A 362 -18.40 -30.86 4.98
CA THR A 362 -18.02 -30.65 6.37
C THR A 362 -17.15 -31.81 6.88
N SER A 363 -15.85 -31.67 6.67
CA SER A 363 -14.77 -31.99 7.62
C SER A 363 -14.73 -33.41 8.25
N SER A 364 -14.69 -34.46 7.44
CA SER A 364 -14.01 -35.70 7.88
C SER A 364 -12.94 -36.14 6.87
N GLY A 365 -13.23 -36.06 5.57
CA GLY A 365 -12.25 -36.27 4.50
C GLY A 365 -11.22 -35.14 4.37
N PHE A 366 -11.68 -33.88 4.33
CA PHE A 366 -10.78 -32.70 4.28
C PHE A 366 -9.99 -32.53 5.58
N GLU A 367 -10.60 -32.85 6.73
CA GLU A 367 -9.90 -32.85 8.01
C GLU A 367 -8.88 -33.99 8.09
N LYS A 368 -9.18 -35.19 7.55
CA LYS A 368 -8.18 -36.27 7.40
C LYS A 368 -7.05 -35.84 6.48
N ILE A 369 -7.32 -35.37 5.27
CA ILE A 369 -6.30 -34.95 4.30
C ILE A 369 -5.44 -33.80 4.87
N ALA A 370 -6.08 -32.79 5.48
CA ALA A 370 -5.37 -31.69 6.14
C ALA A 370 -4.58 -32.17 7.37
N ARG A 371 -5.04 -33.19 8.11
CA ARG A 371 -4.28 -33.80 9.21
C ARG A 371 -3.13 -34.68 8.72
N THR A 372 -3.28 -35.38 7.59
CA THR A 372 -2.25 -36.23 6.99
C THR A 372 -1.11 -35.38 6.41
N HIS A 373 -1.42 -34.21 5.85
CA HIS A 373 -0.45 -33.25 5.33
C HIS A 373 -0.34 -31.97 6.17
N LEU A 374 -0.55 -32.05 7.49
CA LEU A 374 -0.66 -30.88 8.37
C LEU A 374 0.57 -29.98 8.30
N GLY A 375 1.76 -30.57 8.22
CA GLY A 375 3.00 -29.81 8.04
C GLY A 375 3.04 -29.03 6.73
N GLY A 376 2.66 -29.65 5.61
CA GLY A 376 2.60 -29.00 4.30
C GLY A 376 1.57 -27.88 4.24
N VAL A 377 0.38 -28.10 4.82
CA VAL A 377 -0.69 -27.09 4.89
C VAL A 377 -0.24 -25.90 5.73
N LYS A 378 0.38 -26.11 6.90
CA LYS A 378 0.89 -25.03 7.76
C LYS A 378 2.00 -24.20 7.09
N LEU A 379 2.89 -24.85 6.35
CA LEU A 379 3.93 -24.16 5.61
C LEU A 379 3.35 -23.34 4.45
N ALA A 380 2.38 -23.91 3.71
CA ALA A 380 1.70 -23.21 2.63
C ALA A 380 0.90 -22.00 3.14
N THR A 381 0.14 -22.14 4.22
CA THR A 381 -0.61 -21.01 4.81
C THR A 381 0.33 -19.94 5.37
N ALA A 382 1.47 -20.32 5.96
CA ALA A 382 2.49 -19.37 6.37
C ALA A 382 3.03 -18.56 5.19
N PHE A 383 3.35 -19.22 4.07
CA PHE A 383 3.85 -18.56 2.87
C PHE A 383 2.83 -17.59 2.28
N VAL A 384 1.55 -17.99 2.22
CA VAL A 384 0.45 -17.12 1.76
C VAL A 384 0.31 -15.89 2.66
N PHE A 385 0.27 -16.06 3.99
CA PHE A 385 0.14 -14.91 4.90
C PHE A 385 1.38 -14.00 4.91
N PHE A 386 2.58 -14.57 4.79
CA PHE A 386 3.80 -13.79 4.67
C PHE A 386 3.83 -12.99 3.36
N GLY A 387 3.51 -13.64 2.24
CA GLY A 387 3.39 -13.00 0.94
C GLY A 387 2.35 -11.88 0.95
N LEU A 388 1.18 -12.13 1.54
CA LEU A 388 0.15 -11.11 1.72
C LEU A 388 0.67 -9.92 2.54
N GLY A 389 1.35 -10.16 3.67
CA GLY A 389 1.92 -9.08 4.48
C GLY A 389 2.96 -8.23 3.72
N VAL A 390 3.82 -8.87 2.92
CA VAL A 390 4.81 -8.19 2.07
C VAL A 390 4.15 -7.40 0.95
N VAL A 391 3.21 -8.01 0.22
CA VAL A 391 2.45 -7.35 -0.85
C VAL A 391 1.73 -6.13 -0.28
N LEU A 392 1.12 -6.26 0.90
CA LEU A 392 0.50 -5.12 1.56
C LEU A 392 1.58 -4.03 1.76
N LEU A 393 2.68 -4.28 2.46
CA LEU A 393 3.70 -3.25 2.70
C LEU A 393 4.28 -2.59 1.42
N ILE A 394 4.41 -3.33 0.31
CA ILE A 394 4.95 -2.81 -0.97
C ILE A 394 3.93 -1.95 -1.72
N PHE A 395 2.66 -2.37 -1.82
CA PHE A 395 1.62 -1.67 -2.59
C PHE A 395 0.96 -0.51 -1.83
N LYS A 396 1.64 0.03 -0.81
CA LYS A 396 1.18 1.18 -0.03
C LYS A 396 1.00 2.40 -0.94
N GLY A 397 -0.27 2.72 -1.24
CA GLY A 397 -0.71 4.00 -1.80
C GLY A 397 -0.60 5.14 -0.79
#